data_AF-A0A2W6W8Q7-F1
#
_entry.id   AF-A0A2W6W8Q7-F1
#
_cell.length_a   1.000
_cell.length_b   1.000
_cell.length_c   1.000
_cell.angle_alpha   90.00
_cell.angle_beta   90.00
_cell.angle_gamma   90.00
#
_symmetry.space_group_name_H-M   'P 1'
#
loop_
_entity.id
_entity.type
_entity.pdbx_description
1 polymer ?
#
loop_
_entity_poly.entity_id
_entity_poly.type
_entity_poly.pdbx_seq_one_letter_code
_entity_poly.pdbx_strand_id
1 'polypeptide(L)'
;MGLLAILLIALAGWLMWTGRLQRMKAGDGVALGLAIVGTLLAAKGQPVLGALPLLGAVGYLLWRQRAPRPGQRASRRGKTPSPPPVDDAVAEASALLGIAADAGPEAIRAAHRRLIASVHPDRGGTEALAAKINAARDLLLRRHEYAKGSRHGVEPHSPD
;
A
#
# COMPACT_ATOMS: atom_id res chain seq x y z
N MET A 1 -3.90 -45.53 -4.34
CA MET A 1 -3.25 -44.32 -4.92
C MET A 1 -4.23 -43.25 -5.41
N GLY A 2 -5.47 -43.58 -5.82
CA GLY A 2 -6.40 -42.58 -6.39
C GLY A 2 -7.04 -41.59 -5.41
N LEU A 3 -7.34 -42.00 -4.17
CA LEU A 3 -8.06 -41.14 -3.20
C LEU A 3 -7.22 -39.95 -2.71
N LEU A 4 -5.91 -40.14 -2.53
CA LEU A 4 -5.00 -39.05 -2.16
C LEU A 4 -4.87 -38.00 -3.27
N ALA A 5 -4.88 -38.43 -4.54
CA ALA A 5 -4.82 -37.51 -5.67
C ALA A 5 -6.08 -36.62 -5.74
N ILE A 6 -7.26 -37.19 -5.48
CA ILE A 6 -8.52 -36.44 -5.45
C ILE A 6 -8.54 -35.44 -4.29
N LEU A 7 -8.02 -35.84 -3.12
CA LEU A 7 -7.91 -34.97 -1.95
C LEU A 7 -6.96 -33.78 -2.19
N LEU A 8 -5.85 -34.00 -2.89
CA LEU A 8 -4.91 -32.95 -3.27
C LEU A 8 -5.50 -32.00 -4.32
N ILE A 9 -6.25 -32.52 -5.30
CA ILE A 9 -6.93 -31.70 -6.31
C ILE A 9 -8.04 -30.86 -5.68
N ALA A 10 -8.82 -31.45 -4.75
CA ALA A 10 -9.86 -30.75 -4.02
C ALA A 10 -9.27 -29.65 -3.11
N LEU A 11 -8.17 -29.93 -2.43
CA LEU A 11 -7.45 -28.95 -1.61
C LEU A 11 -6.87 -27.81 -2.46
N ALA A 12 -6.31 -28.13 -3.63
CA ALA A 12 -5.78 -27.14 -4.57
C ALA A 12 -6.89 -26.26 -5.17
N GLY A 13 -8.03 -26.85 -5.52
CA GLY A 13 -9.23 -26.14 -5.99
C GLY A 13 -9.81 -25.23 -4.90
N TRP A 14 -9.87 -25.71 -3.66
CA TRP A 14 -10.33 -24.91 -2.51
C TRP A 14 -9.36 -23.76 -2.18
N LEU A 15 -8.05 -23.97 -2.27
CA LEU A 15 -7.05 -22.90 -2.13
C LEU A 15 -7.14 -21.85 -3.25
N MET A 16 -7.48 -22.26 -4.48
CA MET A 16 -7.70 -21.34 -5.60
C MET A 16 -9.00 -20.54 -5.43
N TRP A 17 -10.08 -21.16 -4.93
CA TRP A 17 -11.37 -20.49 -4.72
C TRP A 17 -11.32 -19.43 -3.60
N THR A 18 -10.56 -19.67 -2.52
CA THR A 18 -10.51 -18.77 -1.34
C THR A 18 -9.84 -17.41 -1.58
N GLY A 19 -9.45 -17.08 -2.82
CA GLY A 19 -8.85 -15.77 -3.18
C GLY A 19 -7.49 -15.52 -2.53
N ARG A 20 -6.94 -16.48 -1.78
CA ARG A 20 -5.69 -16.35 -1.05
C ARG A 20 -4.46 -16.41 -1.96
N LEU A 21 -4.61 -17.00 -3.16
CA LEU A 21 -3.61 -16.91 -4.23
C LEU A 21 -3.64 -15.57 -5.00
N GLN A 22 -4.75 -14.83 -5.00
CA GLN A 22 -4.85 -13.57 -5.77
C GLN A 22 -4.08 -12.40 -5.14
N ARG A 23 -3.58 -12.56 -3.91
CA ARG A 23 -2.67 -11.61 -3.26
C ARG A 23 -1.18 -11.92 -3.48
N MET A 24 -0.87 -13.02 -4.13
CA MET A 24 0.51 -13.44 -4.42
C MET A 24 0.93 -12.88 -5.79
N LYS A 25 2.01 -12.11 -5.83
CA LYS A 25 2.63 -11.71 -7.10
C LYS A 25 3.14 -12.98 -7.79
N ALA A 26 3.13 -13.03 -9.13
CA ALA A 26 3.48 -14.22 -9.91
C ALA A 26 4.77 -14.96 -9.49
N GLY A 27 5.73 -14.27 -8.86
CA GLY A 27 6.95 -14.87 -8.28
C GLY A 27 6.73 -15.79 -7.06
N ASP A 28 5.66 -15.60 -6.29
CA ASP A 28 5.34 -16.42 -5.10
C ASP A 28 4.85 -17.82 -5.48
N GLY A 29 4.27 -17.98 -6.69
CA GLY A 29 3.83 -19.28 -7.21
C GLY A 29 4.98 -20.21 -7.57
N VAL A 30 6.11 -19.65 -8.01
CA VAL A 30 7.32 -20.42 -8.38
C VAL A 30 7.96 -21.05 -7.14
N ALA A 31 8.03 -20.30 -6.04
CA ALA A 31 8.58 -20.82 -4.77
C ALA A 31 7.72 -21.96 -4.20
N LEU A 32 6.39 -21.85 -4.30
CA LEU A 32 5.48 -22.91 -3.87
C LEU A 32 5.64 -24.16 -4.75
N GLY A 33 5.75 -23.99 -6.06
CA GLY A 33 6.00 -25.09 -7.00
C GLY A 33 7.31 -25.84 -6.72
N LEU A 34 8.41 -25.11 -6.48
CA LEU A 34 9.70 -25.71 -6.17
C LEU A 34 9.71 -26.45 -4.82
N ALA A 35 9.01 -25.92 -3.81
CA ALA A 35 8.89 -26.58 -2.50
C ALA A 35 8.11 -27.90 -2.59
N ILE A 36 7.04 -27.95 -3.40
CA ILE A 36 6.26 -29.17 -3.63
C ILE A 36 7.10 -30.21 -4.38
N VAL A 37 7.83 -29.81 -5.42
CA VAL A 37 8.72 -30.73 -6.16
C VAL A 37 9.84 -31.26 -5.27
N GLY A 38 10.48 -30.40 -4.48
CA GLY A 38 11.55 -30.79 -3.56
C GLY A 38 11.09 -31.77 -2.48
N THR A 39 9.93 -31.53 -1.87
CA THR A 39 9.35 -32.43 -0.86
C THR A 39 8.94 -33.79 -1.44
N LEU A 40 8.40 -33.83 -2.66
CA LEU A 40 8.05 -35.09 -3.34
C LEU A 40 9.28 -35.91 -3.75
N LEU A 41 10.37 -35.27 -4.19
CA LEU A 41 11.62 -35.98 -4.50
C LEU A 41 12.29 -36.53 -3.23
N ALA A 42 12.28 -35.79 -2.13
CA ALA A 42 12.81 -36.25 -0.85
C ALA A 42 12.04 -37.47 -0.32
N ALA A 43 10.71 -37.47 -0.44
CA ALA A 43 9.87 -38.61 -0.05
C ALA A 43 10.11 -39.87 -0.90
N LYS A 44 10.61 -39.72 -2.14
CA LYS A 44 10.94 -40.83 -3.04
C LYS A 44 12.33 -41.43 -2.80
N GLY A 45 13.04 -41.01 -1.74
CA GLY A 45 14.27 -41.66 -1.27
C GLY A 45 15.58 -41.08 -1.82
N GLN A 46 15.55 -39.89 -2.43
CA GLN A 46 16.75 -39.19 -2.92
C GLN A 46 16.94 -37.86 -2.18
N PRO A 47 17.35 -37.90 -0.89
CA PRO A 47 17.36 -36.71 -0.01
C PRO A 47 18.34 -35.63 -0.48
N VAL A 48 19.45 -36.01 -1.13
CA VAL A 48 20.46 -35.07 -1.64
C VAL A 48 19.93 -34.21 -2.79
N LEU A 49 19.14 -34.79 -3.69
CA LEU A 49 18.51 -34.05 -4.79
C LEU A 49 17.35 -33.17 -4.32
N GLY A 50 16.63 -33.59 -3.27
CA GLY A 50 15.53 -32.79 -2.68
C GLY A 50 16.00 -31.58 -1.86
N ALA A 51 17.21 -31.64 -1.29
CA ALA A 51 17.77 -30.57 -0.46
C ALA A 51 18.17 -29.32 -1.27
N LEU A 52 18.64 -29.49 -2.51
CA LEU A 52 19.10 -28.39 -3.36
C LEU A 52 18.00 -27.35 -3.69
N PRO A 53 16.78 -27.74 -4.12
CA PRO A 53 15.68 -26.78 -4.33
C PRO A 53 15.14 -26.18 -3.02
N LEU A 54 15.20 -26.92 -1.90
CA LEU A 54 14.77 -26.41 -0.60
C LEU A 54 15.69 -25.30 -0.08
N LEU A 55 17.00 -25.47 -0.21
CA LEU A 55 17.98 -24.42 0.12
C LEU A 55 17.82 -23.20 -0.78
N GLY A 56 17.54 -23.40 -2.07
CA GLY A 56 17.19 -22.33 -3.01
C GLY A 56 15.93 -21.55 -2.60
N ALA A 57 14.88 -22.26 -2.16
CA ALA A 57 13.65 -21.65 -1.69
C ALA A 57 13.85 -20.84 -0.40
N VAL A 58 14.61 -21.37 0.56
CA VAL A 58 14.95 -20.66 1.81
C VAL A 58 15.79 -19.42 1.52
N GLY A 59 16.80 -19.53 0.65
CA GLY A 59 17.63 -18.40 0.22
C GLY A 59 16.81 -17.31 -0.47
N TYR A 60 15.89 -17.69 -1.35
CA TYR A 60 14.97 -16.76 -2.03
C TYR A 60 14.05 -16.03 -1.04
N LEU A 61 13.50 -16.74 -0.04
CA LEU A 61 12.65 -16.14 0.99
C LEU A 61 13.43 -15.14 1.86
N LEU A 62 14.65 -15.45 2.25
CA LEU A 62 15.51 -14.55 3.02
C LEU A 62 15.92 -13.32 2.21
N TRP A 63 16.27 -13.50 0.93
CA TRP A 63 16.59 -12.38 0.04
C TRP A 63 15.37 -11.48 -0.20
N ARG A 64 14.18 -12.05 -0.37
CA ARG A 64 12.92 -11.28 -0.51
C ARG A 64 12.58 -10.45 0.72
N GLN A 65 12.91 -10.91 1.92
CA GLN A 65 12.74 -10.12 3.15
C GLN A 65 13.70 -8.93 3.22
N ARG A 66 14.90 -9.07 2.61
CA ARG A 66 15.93 -8.03 2.58
C ARG A 66 15.84 -7.12 1.36
N ALA A 67 15.13 -7.53 0.31
CA ALA A 67 14.87 -6.73 -0.88
C ALA A 67 13.87 -5.61 -0.55
N PRO A 68 14.22 -4.32 -0.78
CA PRO A 68 13.29 -3.21 -0.54
C PRO A 68 12.04 -3.41 -1.40
N ARG A 69 10.86 -3.38 -0.77
CA ARG A 69 9.56 -3.64 -1.41
C ARG A 69 9.38 -2.77 -2.67
N PRO A 70 9.42 -3.32 -3.89
CA PRO A 70 9.07 -2.56 -5.09
C PRO A 70 7.54 -2.52 -5.16
N GLY A 71 6.95 -1.50 -4.53
CA GLY A 71 5.51 -1.51 -4.28
C GLY A 71 4.82 -0.20 -3.87
N GLN A 72 5.48 0.96 -3.86
CA GLN A 72 4.79 2.25 -3.63
C GLN A 72 4.98 3.29 -4.75
N ARG A 73 5.64 2.95 -5.87
CA ARG A 73 5.88 3.91 -6.98
C ARG A 73 5.25 3.56 -8.33
N ALA A 74 4.51 2.45 -8.45
CA ALA A 74 3.95 2.00 -9.72
C ALA A 74 2.49 2.44 -9.99
N SER A 75 2.09 3.63 -9.53
CA SER A 75 0.80 4.25 -9.90
C SER A 75 0.94 5.68 -10.43
N ARG A 76 2.13 6.10 -10.87
CA ARG A 76 2.35 7.40 -11.54
C ARG A 76 2.88 7.26 -12.97
N ARG A 77 2.32 6.32 -13.75
CA ARG A 77 2.49 6.32 -15.21
C ARG A 77 1.15 6.57 -15.88
N GLY A 78 0.63 7.77 -15.64
CA GLY A 78 -0.49 8.35 -16.34
C GLY A 78 -0.33 9.86 -16.22
N LYS A 79 0.22 10.47 -17.28
CA LYS A 79 0.19 11.90 -17.61
C LYS A 79 0.29 12.83 -16.41
N THR A 80 1.50 13.28 -16.03
CA THR A 80 1.67 14.40 -15.09
C THR A 80 0.87 15.60 -15.61
N PRO A 81 -0.29 15.95 -15.01
CA PRO A 81 -0.80 17.29 -15.18
C PRO A 81 0.20 18.19 -14.46
N SER A 82 0.44 19.40 -14.96
CA SER A 82 1.06 20.42 -14.12
C SER A 82 0.33 20.44 -12.77
N PRO A 83 1.04 20.56 -11.63
CA PRO A 83 0.37 20.65 -10.34
C PRO A 83 -0.73 21.73 -10.46
N PRO A 84 -1.98 21.41 -10.10
CA PRO A 84 -3.06 22.36 -10.22
C PRO A 84 -2.69 23.63 -9.42
N PRO A 85 -3.18 24.81 -9.85
CA PRO A 85 -3.10 26.03 -9.04
C PRO A 85 -3.38 25.73 -7.57
N VAL A 86 -2.64 26.36 -6.67
CA VAL A 86 -2.73 26.10 -5.22
C VAL A 86 -4.17 26.20 -4.69
N ASP A 87 -4.99 27.06 -5.29
CA ASP A 87 -6.39 27.25 -4.92
C ASP A 87 -7.26 26.05 -5.30
N ASP A 88 -7.02 25.41 -6.46
CA ASP A 88 -7.73 24.20 -6.88
C ASP A 88 -7.40 23.02 -5.97
N ALA A 89 -6.13 22.90 -5.55
CA ALA A 89 -5.69 21.87 -4.61
C ALA A 89 -6.30 22.06 -3.20
N VAL A 90 -6.50 23.32 -2.76
CA VAL A 90 -7.19 23.66 -1.51
C VAL A 90 -8.68 23.32 -1.60
N ALA A 91 -9.32 23.62 -2.73
CA ALA A 91 -10.73 23.29 -2.96
C ALA A 91 -10.95 21.77 -2.94
N GLU A 92 -10.11 21.00 -3.63
CA GLU A 92 -10.17 19.53 -3.64
C GLU A 92 -9.94 18.95 -2.24
N ALA A 93 -8.96 19.46 -1.49
CA ALA A 93 -8.69 19.01 -0.12
C ALA A 93 -9.86 19.31 0.84
N SER A 94 -10.50 20.47 0.69
CA SER A 94 -11.66 20.88 1.49
C SER A 94 -12.89 20.03 1.17
N ALA A 95 -13.13 19.76 -0.11
CA ALA A 95 -14.18 18.86 -0.58
C ALA A 95 -13.97 17.43 -0.06
N LEU A 96 -12.73 16.92 -0.08
CA LEU A 96 -12.39 15.60 0.45
C LEU A 96 -12.68 15.49 1.96
N LEU A 97 -12.42 16.56 2.72
CA LEU A 97 -12.70 16.62 4.15
C LEU A 97 -14.18 16.97 4.46
N GLY A 98 -14.96 17.38 3.46
CA GLY A 98 -16.36 17.78 3.60
C GLY A 98 -16.52 19.07 4.41
N ILE A 99 -15.62 20.03 4.21
CA ILE A 99 -15.62 21.34 4.88
C ILE A 99 -15.54 22.48 3.85
N ALA A 100 -15.90 23.68 4.28
CA ALA A 100 -15.74 24.88 3.46
C ALA A 100 -14.25 25.23 3.26
N ALA A 101 -13.93 25.90 2.14
CA ALA A 101 -12.55 26.25 1.78
C ALA A 101 -11.90 27.29 2.73
N ASP A 102 -12.73 28.05 3.45
CA ASP A 102 -12.35 29.03 4.46
C ASP A 102 -12.39 28.47 5.89
N ALA A 103 -12.70 27.18 6.05
CA ALA A 103 -12.84 26.56 7.37
C ALA A 103 -11.55 26.65 8.19
N GLY A 104 -11.69 27.03 9.47
CA GLY A 104 -10.58 27.22 10.38
C GLY A 104 -9.81 25.93 10.77
N PRO A 105 -8.64 26.06 11.40
CA PRO A 105 -7.78 24.93 11.77
C PRO A 105 -8.41 23.95 12.76
N GLU A 106 -9.37 24.36 13.61
CA GLU A 106 -10.11 23.39 14.44
C GLU A 106 -11.07 22.53 13.62
N ALA A 107 -11.79 23.14 12.67
CA ALA A 107 -12.73 22.45 11.80
C ALA A 107 -12.01 21.41 10.90
N ILE A 108 -10.85 21.77 10.35
CA ILE A 108 -9.98 20.87 9.58
C ILE A 108 -9.59 19.64 10.42
N ARG A 109 -9.14 19.85 11.66
CA ARG A 109 -8.73 18.77 12.57
C ARG A 109 -9.91 17.90 13.00
N ALA A 110 -11.08 18.48 13.23
CA ALA A 110 -12.29 17.74 13.59
C ALA A 110 -12.77 16.86 12.44
N ALA A 111 -12.84 17.39 11.22
CA ALA A 111 -13.23 16.65 10.03
C ALA A 111 -12.26 15.50 9.73
N HIS A 112 -10.95 15.75 9.83
CA HIS A 112 -9.91 14.73 9.68
C HIS A 112 -10.09 13.57 10.66
N ARG A 113 -10.30 13.85 11.96
CA ARG A 113 -10.51 12.80 12.97
C ARG A 113 -11.74 11.94 12.67
N ARG A 114 -12.84 12.56 12.22
CA ARG A 114 -14.07 11.85 11.87
C ARG A 114 -13.87 10.92 10.67
N LEU A 115 -13.17 11.39 9.64
CA LEU A 115 -12.90 10.63 8.42
C LEU A 115 -11.85 9.54 8.62
N ILE A 116 -10.78 9.79 9.38
CA ILE A 116 -9.75 8.76 9.59
C ILE A 116 -10.29 7.59 10.42
N ALA A 117 -11.22 7.86 11.34
CA ALA A 117 -11.89 6.82 12.12
C ALA A 117 -12.82 5.92 11.26
N SER A 118 -13.35 6.43 10.14
CA SER A 118 -14.20 5.65 9.24
C SER A 118 -13.43 4.86 8.19
N VAL A 119 -12.19 5.23 7.87
CA VAL A 119 -11.34 4.60 6.82
C VAL A 119 -10.55 3.40 7.35
N HIS A 120 -11.01 2.76 8.44
CA HIS A 120 -10.38 1.54 8.95
C HIS A 120 -10.41 0.42 7.89
N PRO A 121 -9.32 -0.36 7.70
CA PRO A 121 -9.29 -1.47 6.75
C PRO A 121 -10.41 -2.49 6.97
N ASP A 122 -10.78 -2.72 8.23
CA ASP A 122 -11.90 -3.62 8.60
C ASP A 122 -13.28 -3.10 8.18
N ARG A 123 -13.40 -1.81 7.83
CA ARG A 123 -14.63 -1.18 7.32
C ARG A 123 -14.53 -0.81 5.83
N GLY A 124 -13.60 -1.41 5.11
CA GLY A 124 -13.43 -1.20 3.67
C GLY A 124 -12.58 0.03 3.31
N GLY A 125 -11.93 0.67 4.28
CA GLY A 125 -10.96 1.73 4.00
C GLY A 125 -9.64 1.17 3.45
N THR A 126 -8.93 1.97 2.66
CA THR A 126 -7.61 1.60 2.14
C THR A 126 -6.53 2.50 2.75
N GLU A 127 -5.32 1.98 2.92
CA GLU A 127 -4.15 2.76 3.33
C GLU A 127 -3.94 3.98 2.40
N ALA A 128 -4.21 3.79 1.10
CA ALA A 128 -4.16 4.86 0.12
C ALA A 128 -5.18 5.99 0.38
N LEU A 129 -6.41 5.64 0.80
CA LEU A 129 -7.43 6.64 1.15
C LEU A 129 -7.07 7.38 2.44
N ALA A 130 -6.57 6.67 3.45
CA ALA A 130 -6.07 7.28 4.68
C ALA A 130 -4.92 8.26 4.39
N ALA A 131 -3.98 7.89 3.52
CA ALA A 131 -2.89 8.75 3.10
C ALA A 131 -3.39 10.01 2.37
N LYS A 132 -4.40 9.90 1.50
CA LYS A 132 -5.03 11.05 0.84
C LYS A 132 -5.67 12.01 1.84
N ILE A 133 -6.38 11.48 2.84
CA ILE A 133 -7.02 12.28 3.90
C ILE A 133 -5.99 13.00 4.77
N ASN A 134 -4.88 12.34 5.10
CA ASN A 134 -3.76 12.96 5.82
C ASN A 134 -3.13 14.10 5.02
N ALA A 135 -2.89 13.88 3.72
CA ALA A 135 -2.32 14.89 2.84
C ALA A 135 -3.21 16.14 2.70
N ALA A 136 -4.54 15.94 2.61
CA ALA A 136 -5.50 17.04 2.57
C ALA A 136 -5.47 17.89 3.85
N ARG A 137 -5.46 17.25 5.03
CA ARG A 137 -5.31 17.96 6.31
C ARG A 137 -4.04 18.82 6.33
N ASP A 138 -2.90 18.22 5.97
CA ASP A 138 -1.60 18.89 6.05
C ASP A 138 -1.51 20.08 5.09
N LEU A 139 -2.11 19.97 3.91
CA LEU A 139 -2.19 21.06 2.93
C LEU A 139 -3.01 22.24 3.47
N LEU A 140 -4.21 21.97 4.01
CA LEU A 140 -5.09 23.03 4.53
C LEU A 140 -4.49 23.71 5.77
N LEU A 141 -3.86 22.95 6.67
CA LEU A 141 -3.17 23.52 7.83
C LEU A 141 -2.00 24.41 7.41
N ARG A 142 -1.16 23.95 6.46
CA ARG A 142 -0.07 24.80 5.93
C ARG A 142 -0.62 26.10 5.33
N ARG A 143 -1.70 26.04 4.55
CA ARG A 143 -2.33 27.23 3.95
C ARG A 143 -2.76 28.24 5.01
N HIS A 144 -3.31 27.77 6.13
CA HIS A 144 -3.66 28.61 7.29
C HIS A 144 -2.45 29.25 7.95
N GLU A 145 -1.37 28.49 8.18
CA GLU A 145 -0.12 29.02 8.74
C GLU A 145 0.49 30.10 7.83
N TYR A 146 0.53 29.87 6.51
CA TYR A 146 0.97 30.88 5.55
C TYR A 146 0.07 32.12 5.58
N ALA A 147 -1.25 31.94 5.59
CA ALA A 147 -2.21 33.05 5.64
C ALA A 147 -2.06 33.89 6.91
N LYS A 148 -1.76 33.25 8.05
CA LYS A 148 -1.54 33.91 9.34
C LYS A 148 -0.21 34.67 9.36
N GLY A 149 0.85 34.07 8.79
CA GLY A 149 2.18 34.66 8.67
C GLY A 149 2.21 35.88 7.74
N SER A 150 1.53 35.82 6.59
CA SER A 150 1.41 36.96 5.65
C SER A 150 0.67 38.16 6.25
N ARG A 151 -0.23 37.94 7.22
CA ARG A 151 -0.92 39.03 7.94
C ARG A 151 -0.06 39.68 9.03
N HIS A 152 1.03 39.04 9.46
CA HIS A 152 1.92 39.52 10.53
C HIS A 152 3.22 40.16 10.02
N GLY A 153 3.32 40.48 8.73
CA GLY A 153 4.30 41.45 8.21
C GLY A 153 5.76 41.20 8.63
N VAL A 154 6.45 40.27 7.95
CA VAL A 154 7.90 40.38 7.83
C VAL A 154 8.13 41.18 6.55
N GLU A 155 8.53 42.46 6.70
CA GLU A 155 9.06 43.25 5.59
C GLU A 155 10.21 42.49 4.93
N PRO A 156 10.27 42.41 3.59
CA PRO A 156 11.48 41.94 2.93
C PRO A 156 12.59 42.95 3.23
N HIS A 157 13.56 42.52 4.05
CA HIS A 157 14.80 43.25 4.25
C HIS A 157 15.53 43.33 2.90
N SER A 158 15.42 44.47 2.23
CA SER A 158 16.26 44.81 1.08
C SER A 158 17.71 44.92 1.57
N PRO A 159 18.67 44.19 0.97
CA PRO A 159 20.07 44.46 1.20
C PRO A 159 20.45 45.75 0.45
N ASP A 160 21.00 46.71 1.20
CA ASP A 160 21.68 47.89 0.67
C ASP A 160 22.98 47.53 -0.07
#